data_AF-A0A431WY10-F1
#
_entry.id   AF-A0A431WY10-F1
#
_cell.length_a   1.000
_cell.length_b   1.000
_cell.length_c   1.000
_cell.angle_alpha   90.00
_cell.angle_beta   90.00
_cell.angle_gamma   90.00
#
_symmetry.space_group_name_H-M   'P 1'
#
loop_
_entity.id
_entity.type
_entity.pdbx_description
1 polymer ?
#
loop_
_entity_poly.entity_id
_entity_poly.type
_entity_poly.pdbx_seq_one_letter_code
_entity_poly.pdbx_strand_id
1 'polypeptide(L)' 'MTDDKLILLLKCCIAVGLSLISLGIYFHNYSDTVEAMGVKGIIISAMCVAFGMALSLPTKMYLTFILVKRETEKK' A
#
# COMPACT_ATOMS: atom_id res chain seq x y z
N MET A 1 2.25 -7.28 -22.70
CA MET A 1 1.17 -6.93 -21.76
C MET A 1 0.97 -5.43 -21.88
N THR A 2 -0.24 -4.96 -22.20
CA THR A 2 -0.51 -3.53 -22.40
C THR A 2 -0.12 -2.74 -21.15
N ASP A 3 0.80 -1.78 -21.30
CA ASP A 3 1.35 -0.94 -20.24
C ASP A 3 0.26 -0.24 -19.41
N ASP A 4 -0.88 0.05 -20.03
CA ASP A 4 -2.04 0.66 -19.36
C ASP A 4 -2.65 -0.25 -18.28
N LYS A 5 -2.66 -1.57 -18.48
CA LYS A 5 -3.12 -2.52 -17.44
C LYS A 5 -2.14 -2.58 -16.26
N LEU A 6 -0.84 -2.50 -16.54
CA LEU A 6 0.21 -2.50 -15.52
C LEU A 6 0.14 -1.23 -14.67
N ILE A 7 -0.05 -0.07 -15.32
CA ILE A 7 -0.27 1.22 -14.66
C ILE A 7 -1.53 1.17 -13.78
N LEU A 8 -2.63 0.62 -14.27
CA LEU A 8 -3.88 0.49 -13.52
C LEU A 8 -3.69 -0.41 -12.29
N LEU A 9 -3.02 -1.56 -12.45
CA LEU A 9 -2.67 -2.46 -11.35
C LEU A 9 -1.81 -1.74 -10.28
N LEU A 10 -0.80 -0.99 -10.70
CA LEU A 10 0.06 -0.19 -9.82
C LEU A 10 -0.75 0.86 -9.04
N LYS A 11 -1.67 1.55 -9.72
CA LYS A 11 -2.56 2.54 -9.09
C LYS A 11 -3.51 1.89 -8.09
N CYS A 12 -4.05 0.71 -8.42
CA CYS A 12 -4.85 -0.12 -7.52
C CYS A 12 -4.05 -0.55 -6.29
N CYS A 13 -2.81 -1.03 -6.46
CA CYS A 13 -1.94 -1.42 -5.34
C CYS A 13 -1.66 -0.24 -4.39
N ILE A 14 -1.50 0.99 -4.90
CA ILE A 14 -1.35 2.18 -4.06
C ILE A 14 -2.62 2.48 -3.26
N ALA A 15 -3.79 2.39 -3.91
CA ALA A 15 -5.08 2.59 -3.23
C ALA A 15 -5.32 1.53 -2.15
N VAL A 16 -5.01 0.27 -2.46
CA VAL A 16 -5.08 -0.84 -1.51
C VAL A 16 -4.09 -0.63 -0.36
N GLY A 17 -2.84 -0.28 -0.64
CA GLY A 17 -1.83 0.02 0.38
C GLY A 17 -2.24 1.15 1.34
N LEU A 18 -2.80 2.24 0.80
CA LEU A 18 -3.38 3.33 1.61
C LEU A 18 -4.55 2.87 2.47
N SER A 19 -5.46 2.08 1.89
CA SER A 19 -6.59 1.54 2.65
C SER A 19 -6.13 0.63 3.79
N LEU A 20 -5.09 -0.19 3.60
CA LEU A 20 -4.47 -1.03 4.64
C LEU A 20 -3.82 -0.20 5.76
N ILE A 21 -3.17 0.92 5.42
CA ILE A 21 -2.60 1.83 6.44
C ILE A 21 -3.73 2.45 7.27
N SER A 22 -4.77 2.98 6.62
CA SER A 22 -5.94 3.52 7.30
C SER A 22 -6.61 2.47 8.20
N LEU A 23 -6.77 1.24 7.72
CA LEU A 23 -7.34 0.13 8.48
C LEU A 23 -6.44 -0.25 9.68
N GLY A 24 -5.12 -0.28 9.51
CA GLY A 24 -4.16 -0.54 10.58
C GLY A 24 -4.19 0.52 11.68
N ILE A 25 -4.31 1.80 11.32
CA ILE A 25 -4.47 2.91 12.28
C ILE A 25 -5.82 2.82 12.98
N TYR A 26 -6.89 2.48 12.24
CA TYR A 26 -8.22 2.30 12.82
C TYR A 26 -8.24 1.15 13.82
N PHE A 27 -7.58 0.03 13.51
CA PHE A 27 -7.40 -1.09 14.42
C PHE A 27 -6.61 -0.71 15.68
N HIS A 28 -5.60 0.16 15.52
CA HIS A 28 -4.80 0.65 16.63
C HIS A 28 -5.58 1.63 17.54
N ASN A 29 -6.49 2.42 16.97
CA ASN A 29 -7.15 3.53 17.67
C ASN A 29 -8.54 3.16 18.24
N TYR A 30 -9.28 2.26 17.58
CA TYR A 30 -10.72 2.07 17.82
C TYR A 30 -11.09 0.78 18.55
N SER A 31 -10.11 0.03 19.06
CA SER A 31 -10.35 -1.33 19.53
C SER A 31 -10.07 -1.43 21.03
N ASP A 32 -11.10 -1.18 21.84
CA ASP A 32 -11.23 -1.77 23.20
C ASP A 32 -10.97 -3.30 23.18
N THR A 33 -11.17 -3.93 22.02
CA THR A 33 -10.84 -5.34 21.72
C THR A 33 -9.34 -5.64 21.52
N VAL A 34 -8.50 -4.66 21.13
CA VAL A 34 -7.03 -4.82 21.07
C VAL A 34 -6.42 -4.70 22.46
N GLU A 35 -6.97 -3.86 23.33
CA GLU A 35 -6.60 -3.82 24.74
C GLU A 35 -6.89 -5.17 25.42
N ALA A 36 -8.04 -5.80 25.11
CA ALA A 36 -8.38 -7.15 25.56
C ALA A 36 -7.53 -8.28 24.94
N MET A 37 -6.95 -8.07 23.75
CA MET A 37 -6.10 -9.04 23.04
C MET A 37 -4.60 -8.82 23.28
N GLY A 38 -4.23 -7.72 23.94
CA GLY A 38 -2.86 -7.33 24.27
C GLY A 38 -1.93 -7.34 23.05
N VAL A 39 -0.78 -8.02 23.21
CA VAL A 39 0.33 -8.04 22.23
C VAL A 39 -0.09 -8.46 20.82
N LYS A 40 -1.11 -9.34 20.67
CA LYS A 40 -1.52 -9.82 19.35
C LYS A 40 -2.17 -8.72 18.50
N GLY A 41 -2.91 -7.81 19.13
CA GLY A 41 -3.53 -6.68 18.43
C GLY A 41 -2.49 -5.66 17.93
N ILE A 42 -1.46 -5.42 18.74
CA ILE A 42 -0.31 -4.59 18.34
C ILE A 42 0.41 -5.21 17.13
N ILE A 43 0.68 -6.52 17.17
CA ILE A 43 1.32 -7.23 16.06
C ILE A 43 0.48 -7.14 14.77
N ILE A 44 -0.83 -7.34 14.84
CA ILE A 44 -1.72 -7.25 13.66
C ILE A 44 -1.74 -5.84 13.07
N SER A 45 -1.85 -4.81 13.92
CA SER A 45 -1.81 -3.41 13.47
C SER A 45 -0.46 -3.05 12.84
N ALA A 46 0.64 -3.45 13.47
CA ALA A 46 2.00 -3.23 12.98
C ALA A 46 2.24 -3.94 11.63
N MET A 47 1.75 -5.17 11.47
CA MET A 47 1.83 -5.88 10.20
C MET A 47 1.01 -5.20 9.11
N CYS A 48 -0.22 -4.75 9.39
CA CYS A 48 -1.03 -4.02 8.41
C CYS A 48 -0.35 -2.75 7.91
N VAL A 49 0.23 -1.96 8.82
CA VAL A 49 0.95 -0.72 8.47
C VAL A 49 2.23 -1.05 7.71
N ALA A 50 3.01 -2.03 8.15
CA ALA A 50 4.24 -2.45 7.48
C ALA A 50 3.97 -2.95 6.05
N PHE A 51 2.92 -3.75 5.86
CA PHE A 51 2.50 -4.21 4.53
C PHE A 51 2.02 -3.05 3.65
N GLY A 52 1.25 -2.13 4.21
CA GLY A 52 0.77 -0.95 3.48
C GLY A 52 1.90 -0.02 3.03
N MET A 53 2.94 0.15 3.85
CA MET A 53 4.16 0.89 3.47
C MET A 53 5.01 0.14 2.45
N ALA A 54 5.19 -1.18 2.64
CA ALA A 54 5.95 -2.03 1.72
C ALA A 54 5.31 -2.11 0.34
N LEU A 55 3.98 -2.06 0.23
CA LEU A 55 3.29 -1.94 -1.06
C LEU A 55 3.38 -0.52 -1.64
N SER A 56 3.25 0.53 -0.83
CA SER A 56 3.14 1.90 -1.37
C SER A 56 4.44 2.47 -1.95
N LEU A 57 5.60 2.06 -1.43
CA LEU A 57 6.91 2.61 -1.81
C LEU A 57 7.43 2.11 -3.18
N PRO A 58 7.62 0.79 -3.42
CA PRO A 58 8.14 0.28 -4.69
C PRO A 58 7.15 0.49 -5.84
N THR A 59 5.85 0.44 -5.56
CA THR A 59 4.80 0.65 -6.56
C THR A 59 4.77 2.09 -7.10
N LYS A 60 5.03 3.11 -6.26
CA LYS A 60 5.18 4.49 -6.73
C LYS A 60 6.46 4.70 -7.55
N MET A 61 7.57 4.13 -7.12
CA MET A 61 8.85 4.30 -7.82
C MET A 61 8.85 3.61 -9.18
N TYR A 62 8.21 2.44 -9.27
CA TYR A 62 8.04 1.69 -10.53
C TYR A 62 7.10 2.41 -11.51
N LEU A 63 6.06 3.08 -11.01
CA LEU A 63 5.17 3.88 -11.86
C LEU A 63 5.92 5.03 -12.53
N THR A 64 6.77 5.74 -11.77
CA THR A 64 7.62 6.81 -12.29
C THR A 64 8.56 6.28 -13.37
N PHE A 65 9.19 5.13 -13.15
CA PHE A 65 10.09 4.53 -14.14
C PHE A 65 9.36 4.21 -15.45
N ILE A 66 8.16 3.61 -15.38
CA ILE A 66 7.32 3.33 -16.56
C ILE A 66 6.94 4.61 -17.30
N LEU A 67 6.51 5.65 -16.58
CA LEU A 67 6.10 6.92 -17.18
C LEU A 67 7.27 7.60 -17.91
N VAL A 68 8.45 7.65 -17.29
CA VAL A 68 9.67 8.19 -17.92
C VAL A 68 10.07 7.39 -19.17
N LYS A 69 9.94 6.06 -19.12
CA LYS A 69 10.22 5.21 -20.28
C LYS A 69 9.25 5.49 -21.43
N ARG A 70 7.96 5.64 -21.15
CA ARG A 70 6.94 6.00 -22.16
C ARG A 70 7.18 7.36 -22.79
N GLU A 71 7.60 8.36 -22.01
CA GLU A 71 7.99 9.68 -22.54
C GLU A 71 9.23 9.60 -23.43
N THR A 72 10.19 8.72 -23.10
CA THR A 72 11.42 8.53 -23.90
C THR A 72 11.16 7.80 -25.22
N GLU A 73 10.29 6.78 -25.23
CA GLU A 73 9.94 6.03 -26.46
C GLU A 73 9.03 6.82 -27.42
N LYS A 74 8.35 7.87 -26.93
CA LYS A 74 7.51 8.75 -27.76
C LYS A 74 8.31 9.87 -28.46
N LYS A 75 9.61 9.96 -28.20
CA LYS A 75 10.53 10.98 -28.70
C LYS A 75 11.41 10.40 -29.80
#